data_AF-A0A6S7ID04-F1
#
_entry.id   AF-A0A6S7ID04-F1
#
_cell.length_a   1.000
_cell.length_b   1.000
_cell.length_c   1.000
_cell.angle_alpha   90.00
_cell.angle_beta   90.00
_cell.angle_gamma   90.00
#
_symmetry.space_group_name_H-M   'P 1'
#
loop_
_entity.id
_entity.type
_entity.pdbx_description
1 polymer ?
#
loop_
_entity_poly.entity_id
_entity_poly.type
_entity_poly.pdbx_seq_one_letter_code
_entity_poly.pdbx_strand_id
1 'polypeptide(L)'
;TLSLNRLTLADRTKILDSQFSAYSYKSGFEPKKVRLAGAGWCTAAADPSAEYLQIDLQNFYKIEIIVTKGTSSSWVKSYYLDYSFNGADWTQAKIRDERRTLSGNFDSSTPQYHFFEKPIEARLLKIIPEEWEGDFLCLRFDFLGCQFDPCESCDSAVSYCNETTSWTCKCSEGLEMDDGVCKDKCRSCNASTYCDKTTDWNCTCIEGYEMDDGQCK
;
A
#
# COMPACT_ATOMS: atom_id res chain seq x y z
N THR A 1 0.89 7.99 22.61
CA THR A 1 1.96 8.93 22.20
C THR A 1 1.64 9.41 20.81
N LEU A 2 1.28 10.69 20.64
CA LEU A 2 1.10 11.29 19.32
C LEU A 2 2.47 11.30 18.63
N SER A 3 2.68 10.41 17.66
CA SER A 3 3.94 10.31 16.91
C SER A 3 4.24 11.64 16.23
N LEU A 4 5.44 12.18 16.43
CA LEU A 4 5.98 13.40 15.81
C LEU A 4 6.08 13.32 14.27
N ASN A 5 5.72 12.17 13.66
CA ASN A 5 5.86 11.90 12.23
C ASN A 5 4.52 11.85 11.48
N ARG A 6 3.47 12.51 12.01
CA ARG A 6 2.17 12.58 11.34
C ARG A 6 2.26 13.44 10.07
N LEU A 7 1.93 12.85 8.94
CA LEU A 7 1.87 13.48 7.63
C LEU A 7 0.43 13.58 7.14
N THR A 8 0.14 14.69 6.45
CA THR A 8 -1.05 14.84 5.61
C THR A 8 -0.64 15.28 4.21
N LEU A 9 -1.59 15.22 3.26
CA LEU A 9 -1.42 15.86 1.96
C LEU A 9 -1.33 17.38 2.07
N ALA A 10 -1.41 18.03 3.24
CA ALA A 10 -1.12 19.47 3.33
C ALA A 10 0.39 19.77 3.24
N ASP A 11 1.25 18.79 3.59
CA ASP A 11 2.70 18.97 3.57
C ASP A 11 3.26 18.88 2.15
N ARG A 12 3.44 20.05 1.54
CA ARG A 12 3.99 20.21 0.19
C ARG A 12 5.50 20.00 0.11
N THR A 13 6.20 19.84 1.24
CA THR A 13 7.63 19.51 1.23
C THR A 13 7.87 18.02 1.03
N LYS A 14 6.91 17.19 1.45
CA LYS A 14 6.95 15.73 1.29
C LYS A 14 6.08 15.19 0.17
N ILE A 15 4.92 15.81 -0.06
CA ILE A 15 3.99 15.41 -1.13
C ILE A 15 3.89 16.53 -2.15
N LEU A 16 4.63 16.42 -3.24
CA LEU A 16 4.73 17.37 -4.36
C LEU A 16 3.55 17.27 -5.31
N ASP A 17 3.27 18.36 -6.03
CA ASP A 17 2.16 18.40 -7.00
C ASP A 17 2.33 17.45 -8.20
N SER A 18 3.57 17.04 -8.50
CA SER A 18 3.88 16.04 -9.54
C SER A 18 3.48 14.61 -9.16
N GLN A 19 3.17 14.35 -7.89
CA GLN A 19 2.77 13.04 -7.38
C GLN A 19 1.30 12.70 -7.63
N PHE A 20 0.53 13.64 -8.19
CA PHE A 20 -0.90 13.49 -8.44
C PHE A 20 -1.17 13.32 -9.93
N SER A 21 -1.92 12.29 -10.28
CA SER A 21 -2.45 12.05 -11.61
C SER A 21 -3.91 11.63 -11.54
N ALA A 22 -4.63 11.69 -12.65
CA ALA A 22 -5.99 11.18 -12.74
C ALA A 22 -6.24 10.69 -14.16
N TYR A 23 -7.29 9.90 -14.33
CA TYR A 23 -7.76 9.48 -15.65
C TYR A 23 -8.13 10.69 -16.53
N SER A 24 -8.94 11.60 -16.00
CA SER A 24 -9.24 12.87 -16.65
C SER A 24 -9.34 14.03 -15.66
N TYR A 25 -9.40 15.26 -16.16
CA TYR A 25 -9.70 16.42 -15.32
C TYR A 25 -10.29 17.58 -16.11
N LYS A 26 -11.12 18.38 -15.44
CA LYS A 26 -11.55 19.70 -15.91
C LYS A 26 -10.45 20.73 -15.69
N SER A 27 -10.23 21.62 -16.66
CA SER A 27 -9.31 22.77 -16.52
C SER A 27 -9.65 23.57 -15.25
N GLY A 28 -8.64 23.87 -14.44
CA GLY A 28 -8.84 24.53 -13.14
C GLY A 28 -9.06 23.58 -11.97
N PHE A 29 -9.26 22.28 -12.22
CA PHE A 29 -9.48 21.22 -11.25
C PHE A 29 -8.53 20.03 -11.48
N GLU A 30 -7.27 20.33 -11.80
CA GLU A 30 -6.23 19.34 -12.03
C GLU A 30 -5.99 18.48 -10.76
N PRO A 31 -5.47 17.24 -10.88
CA PRO A 31 -5.30 16.31 -9.76
C PRO A 31 -4.60 16.89 -8.53
N LYS A 32 -3.56 17.70 -8.73
CA LYS A 32 -2.81 18.39 -7.66
C LYS A 32 -3.64 19.35 -6.79
N LYS A 33 -4.84 19.75 -7.25
CA LYS A 33 -5.75 20.63 -6.52
C LYS A 33 -6.68 19.88 -5.57
N VAL A 34 -6.58 18.55 -5.48
CA VAL A 34 -7.41 17.70 -4.62
C VAL A 34 -7.26 17.97 -3.12
N ARG A 35 -6.14 18.55 -2.66
CA ARG A 35 -5.90 18.79 -1.22
C ARG A 35 -7.10 19.54 -0.57
N LEU A 36 -7.40 19.30 0.71
CA LEU A 36 -8.59 19.87 1.37
C LEU A 36 -8.72 21.40 1.30
N ALA A 37 -7.59 22.12 1.28
CA ALA A 37 -7.56 23.57 1.13
C ALA A 37 -7.59 24.06 -0.34
N GLY A 38 -7.56 23.14 -1.30
CA GLY A 38 -7.52 23.42 -2.74
C GLY A 38 -8.89 23.59 -3.38
N ALA A 39 -8.91 23.72 -4.71
CA ALA A 39 -10.15 23.79 -5.48
C ALA A 39 -10.88 22.44 -5.56
N GLY A 40 -10.17 21.33 -5.36
CA GLY A 40 -10.63 19.97 -5.64
C GLY A 40 -10.13 19.46 -7.00
N TRP A 41 -10.19 18.16 -7.18
CA TRP A 41 -10.12 17.51 -8.49
C TRP A 41 -11.54 17.30 -8.99
N CYS A 42 -11.76 17.54 -10.28
CA CYS A 42 -13.01 17.24 -10.97
C CYS A 42 -12.71 16.55 -12.30
N THR A 43 -13.51 15.55 -12.66
CA THR A 43 -13.39 14.80 -13.92
C THR A 43 -13.73 15.68 -15.12
N ALA A 44 -13.24 15.31 -16.31
CA ALA A 44 -13.54 16.02 -17.55
C ALA A 44 -14.98 15.76 -18.03
N ALA A 45 -15.56 14.60 -17.69
CA ALA A 45 -16.93 14.20 -18.00
C ALA A 45 -17.63 13.66 -16.75
N ALA A 46 -18.96 13.72 -16.74
CA ALA A 46 -19.81 13.22 -15.66
C ALA A 46 -20.09 11.71 -15.83
N ASP A 47 -19.02 10.92 -15.96
CA ASP A 47 -19.06 9.46 -16.15
C ASP A 47 -17.98 8.81 -15.26
N PRO A 48 -18.33 7.92 -14.32
CA PRO A 48 -17.38 7.32 -13.39
C PRO A 48 -16.66 6.09 -13.97
N SER A 49 -17.10 5.55 -15.12
CA SER A 49 -16.76 4.19 -15.58
C SER A 49 -15.26 3.88 -15.71
N ALA A 50 -14.42 4.90 -15.88
CA ALA A 50 -12.97 4.78 -15.93
C ALA A 50 -12.22 5.76 -15.02
N GLU A 51 -12.95 6.57 -14.23
CA GLU A 51 -12.36 7.70 -13.53
C GLU A 51 -11.65 7.26 -12.25
N TYR A 52 -10.42 7.76 -12.07
CA TYR A 52 -9.69 7.62 -10.83
C TYR A 52 -8.78 8.82 -10.61
N LEU A 53 -8.52 9.11 -9.34
CA LEU A 53 -7.42 9.96 -8.89
C LEU A 53 -6.35 9.07 -8.29
N GLN A 54 -5.12 9.18 -8.77
CA GLN A 54 -3.96 8.47 -8.25
C GLN A 54 -2.99 9.42 -7.55
N ILE A 55 -2.43 8.95 -6.45
CA ILE A 55 -1.39 9.62 -5.67
C ILE A 55 -0.23 8.64 -5.50
N ASP A 56 0.93 8.92 -6.10
CA ASP A 56 2.18 8.19 -5.81
C ASP A 56 2.93 8.93 -4.69
N LEU A 57 2.88 8.41 -3.46
CA LEU A 57 3.50 9.01 -2.29
C LEU A 57 5.03 8.97 -2.34
N GLN A 58 5.63 8.24 -3.30
CA GLN A 58 7.06 8.03 -3.53
C GLN A 58 7.85 7.38 -2.37
N ASN A 59 7.29 7.38 -1.17
CA ASN A 59 7.76 6.66 0.02
C ASN A 59 6.61 5.81 0.57
N PHE A 60 6.92 4.94 1.53
CA PHE A 60 5.92 4.08 2.16
C PHE A 60 5.30 4.76 3.38
N TYR A 61 3.98 4.65 3.47
CA TYR A 61 3.20 5.26 4.54
C TYR A 61 2.24 4.25 5.16
N LYS A 62 2.13 4.33 6.48
CA LYS A 62 1.04 3.74 7.26
C LYS A 62 -0.07 4.77 7.36
N ILE A 63 -1.16 4.53 6.67
CA ILE A 63 -2.31 5.43 6.58
C ILE A 63 -3.37 4.97 7.58
N GLU A 64 -3.67 5.82 8.55
CA GLU A 64 -4.63 5.53 9.63
C GLU A 64 -6.02 6.09 9.31
N ILE A 65 -6.07 7.23 8.64
CA ILE A 65 -7.30 7.98 8.35
C ILE A 65 -7.25 8.50 6.93
N ILE A 66 -8.39 8.46 6.24
CA ILE A 66 -8.62 9.28 5.04
C ILE A 66 -9.75 10.27 5.28
N VAL A 67 -9.70 11.39 4.57
CA VAL A 67 -10.69 12.45 4.64
C VAL A 67 -11.11 12.82 3.23
N THR A 68 -12.40 12.81 2.95
CA THR A 68 -12.95 13.38 1.71
C THR A 68 -13.82 14.59 1.99
N LYS A 69 -13.84 15.54 1.06
CA LYS A 69 -14.73 16.69 1.09
C LYS A 69 -15.19 17.02 -0.32
N GLY A 70 -16.39 17.57 -0.48
CA GLY A 70 -16.83 18.11 -1.75
C GLY A 70 -16.10 19.39 -2.18
N THR A 71 -16.59 19.98 -3.27
CA THR A 71 -16.17 21.30 -3.78
C THR A 71 -17.19 22.36 -3.39
N SER A 72 -17.62 23.27 -4.29
CA SER A 72 -18.67 24.25 -3.99
C SER A 72 -20.07 23.65 -4.14
N SER A 73 -20.30 22.89 -5.22
CA SER A 73 -21.62 22.39 -5.63
C SER A 73 -21.62 20.91 -6.01
N SER A 74 -20.47 20.23 -5.89
CA SER A 74 -20.31 18.83 -6.29
C SER A 74 -19.54 18.05 -5.25
N TRP A 75 -19.92 16.79 -5.03
CA TRP A 75 -19.24 15.88 -4.11
C TRP A 75 -19.47 14.42 -4.49
N VAL A 76 -18.53 13.55 -4.09
CA VAL A 76 -18.63 12.10 -4.28
C VAL A 76 -19.39 11.48 -3.11
N LYS A 77 -20.44 10.69 -3.40
CA LYS A 77 -21.31 10.00 -2.43
C LYS A 77 -20.80 8.59 -2.10
N SER A 78 -20.10 7.93 -3.01
CA SER A 78 -19.46 6.63 -2.78
C SER A 78 -18.24 6.46 -3.67
N TYR A 79 -17.25 5.71 -3.19
CA TYR A 79 -16.02 5.43 -3.92
C TYR A 79 -15.32 4.19 -3.38
N TYR A 80 -14.41 3.63 -4.19
CA TYR A 80 -13.41 2.69 -3.72
C TYR A 80 -12.09 3.40 -3.45
N LEU A 81 -11.34 2.87 -2.47
CA LEU A 81 -9.94 3.22 -2.29
C LEU A 81 -9.10 1.99 -2.59
N ASP A 82 -8.39 2.01 -3.71
CA ASP A 82 -7.35 1.03 -4.01
C ASP A 82 -6.01 1.57 -3.53
N TYR A 83 -5.15 0.68 -3.04
CA TYR A 83 -3.80 1.01 -2.62
C TYR A 83 -2.81 -0.03 -3.13
N SER A 84 -1.55 0.39 -3.27
CA SER A 84 -0.49 -0.49 -3.75
C SER A 84 0.85 -0.15 -3.12
N PHE A 85 1.66 -1.19 -2.95
CA PHE A 85 3.05 -1.08 -2.52
C PHE A 85 4.00 -0.84 -3.69
N ASN A 86 3.76 -1.53 -4.82
CA ASN A 86 4.69 -1.62 -5.95
C ASN A 86 4.12 -1.07 -7.28
N GLY A 87 2.84 -0.70 -7.31
CA GLY A 87 2.13 -0.21 -8.50
C GLY A 87 1.63 -1.30 -9.45
N ALA A 88 2.02 -2.57 -9.24
CA ALA A 88 1.57 -3.72 -10.00
C ALA A 88 0.38 -4.41 -9.31
N ASP A 89 0.52 -4.67 -8.01
CA ASP A 89 -0.47 -5.35 -7.19
C ASP A 89 -1.31 -4.32 -6.43
N TRP A 90 -2.60 -4.26 -6.74
CA TRP A 90 -3.54 -3.32 -6.11
C TRP A 90 -4.49 -4.08 -5.18
N THR A 91 -4.62 -3.56 -3.96
CA THR A 91 -5.57 -4.07 -2.98
C THR A 91 -6.63 -3.01 -2.72
N GLN A 92 -7.88 -3.45 -2.71
CA GLN A 92 -9.01 -2.59 -2.38
C GLN A 92 -9.18 -2.52 -0.86
N ALA A 93 -9.20 -1.31 -0.32
CA ALA A 93 -9.37 -1.04 1.09
C ALA A 93 -10.75 -1.46 1.60
N LYS A 94 -10.80 -1.82 2.88
CA LYS A 94 -12.04 -2.12 3.61
C LYS A 94 -12.03 -1.32 4.91
N ILE A 95 -13.20 -0.85 5.32
CA ILE A 95 -13.43 -0.25 6.64
C ILE A 95 -14.40 -1.16 7.36
N ARG A 96 -14.16 -1.42 8.68
CA ARG A 96 -14.94 -2.13 9.72
C ARG A 96 -16.08 -3.10 9.34
N ASP A 97 -16.90 -2.81 8.33
CA ASP A 97 -18.03 -3.58 7.81
C ASP A 97 -17.69 -4.50 6.61
N GLU A 98 -16.42 -4.82 6.36
CA GLU A 98 -15.90 -5.61 5.21
C GLU A 98 -16.29 -5.12 3.80
N ARG A 99 -17.14 -4.09 3.69
CA ARG A 99 -17.54 -3.49 2.44
C ARG A 99 -16.35 -2.79 1.79
N ARG A 100 -16.21 -3.06 0.49
CA ARG A 100 -15.19 -2.44 -0.37
C ARG A 100 -15.56 -1.01 -0.73
N THR A 101 -16.85 -0.73 -0.92
CA THR A 101 -17.37 0.62 -1.18
C THR A 101 -17.35 1.45 0.09
N LEU A 102 -16.74 2.63 0.02
CA LEU A 102 -16.69 3.61 1.09
C LEU A 102 -17.78 4.66 0.87
N SER A 103 -18.57 4.92 1.91
CA SER A 103 -19.54 6.03 1.90
C SER A 103 -18.79 7.37 1.89
N GLY A 104 -18.99 8.16 0.86
CA GLY A 104 -18.39 9.49 0.70
C GLY A 104 -19.14 10.57 1.45
N ASN A 105 -19.23 11.73 0.83
CA ASN A 105 -19.81 12.93 1.39
C ASN A 105 -21.33 12.98 1.18
N PHE A 106 -22.03 13.61 2.12
CA PHE A 106 -23.47 13.89 2.04
C PHE A 106 -23.77 15.32 1.58
N ASP A 107 -22.76 16.19 1.61
CA ASP A 107 -22.84 17.58 1.16
C ASP A 107 -21.46 18.07 0.67
N SER A 108 -21.39 19.28 0.11
CA SER A 108 -20.17 19.82 -0.49
C SER A 108 -19.13 20.32 0.53
N SER A 109 -19.50 20.51 1.79
CA SER A 109 -18.78 21.31 2.78
C SER A 109 -18.25 20.51 3.99
N THR A 110 -18.96 19.46 4.41
CA THR A 110 -18.65 18.65 5.59
C THR A 110 -17.59 17.61 5.24
N PRO A 111 -16.42 17.61 5.92
CA PRO A 111 -15.43 16.56 5.73
C PRO A 111 -15.97 15.21 6.24
N GLN A 112 -15.82 14.18 5.43
CA GLN A 112 -16.12 12.80 5.79
C GLN A 112 -14.82 12.09 6.17
N TYR A 113 -14.78 11.50 7.36
CA TYR A 113 -13.61 10.79 7.89
C TYR A 113 -13.85 9.29 7.85
N HIS A 114 -12.77 8.57 7.58
CA HIS A 114 -12.74 7.11 7.54
C HIS A 114 -11.51 6.62 8.29
N PHE A 115 -11.76 5.83 9.34
CA PHE A 115 -10.72 5.31 10.22
C PHE A 115 -10.51 3.83 9.90
N PHE A 116 -9.29 3.45 9.56
CA PHE A 116 -8.97 2.05 9.36
C PHE A 116 -8.70 1.37 10.69
N GLU A 117 -9.25 0.16 10.87
CA GLU A 117 -8.99 -0.65 12.07
C GLU A 117 -7.51 -1.08 12.14
N LYS A 118 -6.92 -1.37 10.98
CA LYS A 118 -5.49 -1.58 10.79
C LYS A 118 -4.98 -0.57 9.76
N PRO A 119 -3.86 0.13 10.02
CA PRO A 119 -3.32 1.07 9.05
C PRO A 119 -3.08 0.40 7.69
N ILE A 120 -3.38 1.12 6.62
CA ILE A 120 -3.02 0.70 5.27
C ILE A 120 -1.54 1.00 5.05
N GLU A 121 -0.77 0.00 4.64
CA GLU A 121 0.61 0.18 4.21
C GLU A 121 0.63 0.36 2.69
N ALA A 122 1.01 1.56 2.23
CA ALA A 122 0.96 1.88 0.81
C ALA A 122 2.03 2.89 0.40
N ARG A 123 2.40 2.82 -0.87
CA ARG A 123 3.08 3.90 -1.61
C ARG A 123 2.11 4.60 -2.56
N LEU A 124 1.21 3.86 -3.21
CA LEU A 124 0.25 4.43 -4.14
C LEU A 124 -1.16 4.32 -3.60
N LEU A 125 -1.96 5.35 -3.85
CA LEU A 125 -3.40 5.39 -3.58
C LEU A 125 -4.16 5.68 -4.88
N LYS A 126 -5.31 5.05 -5.05
CA LYS A 126 -6.28 5.30 -6.12
C LYS A 126 -7.66 5.47 -5.53
N ILE A 127 -8.22 6.66 -5.67
CA ILE A 127 -9.61 6.95 -5.33
C ILE A 127 -10.42 6.73 -6.61
N ILE A 128 -11.38 5.80 -6.57
CA ILE A 128 -12.20 5.40 -7.72
C ILE A 128 -13.66 5.73 -7.38
N PRO A 129 -14.15 6.88 -7.85
CA PRO A 129 -15.49 7.34 -7.52
C PRO A 129 -16.59 6.49 -8.19
N GLU A 130 -17.71 6.28 -7.51
CA GLU A 130 -18.85 5.51 -8.07
C GLU A 130 -20.10 6.39 -8.24
N GLU A 131 -20.55 7.04 -7.17
CA GLU A 131 -21.71 7.93 -7.19
C GLU A 131 -21.31 9.34 -6.76
N TRP A 132 -21.98 10.34 -7.32
CA TRP A 132 -21.74 11.75 -6.97
C TRP A 132 -23.04 12.56 -7.01
N GLU A 133 -22.94 13.79 -6.54
CA GLU A 133 -23.96 14.83 -6.65
C GLU A 133 -23.36 16.05 -7.38
N GLY A 134 -24.17 16.73 -8.18
CA GLY A 134 -23.78 17.90 -8.99
C GLY A 134 -23.36 17.58 -10.43
N ASP A 135 -22.98 18.61 -11.18
CA ASP A 135 -22.76 18.52 -12.64
C ASP A 135 -21.59 17.62 -13.04
N PHE A 136 -20.54 17.59 -12.21
CA PHE A 136 -19.34 16.78 -12.43
C PHE A 136 -18.99 16.05 -11.14
N LEU A 137 -18.25 14.97 -11.31
CA LEU A 137 -17.63 14.31 -10.20
C LEU A 137 -16.48 15.16 -9.68
N CYS A 138 -16.57 15.58 -8.43
CA CYS A 138 -15.53 16.39 -7.81
C CYS A 138 -15.26 15.95 -6.38
N LEU A 139 -13.98 15.96 -6.00
CA LEU A 139 -13.59 15.69 -4.62
C LEU A 139 -12.36 16.46 -4.20
N ARG A 140 -12.29 16.67 -2.89
CA ARG A 140 -11.08 16.97 -2.15
C ARG A 140 -10.74 15.78 -1.27
N PHE A 141 -9.46 15.58 -1.02
CA PHE A 141 -8.94 14.41 -0.33
C PHE A 141 -7.77 14.80 0.58
N ASP A 142 -7.67 14.10 1.70
CA ASP A 142 -6.52 14.04 2.57
C ASP A 142 -6.34 12.63 3.14
N PHE A 143 -5.17 12.41 3.72
CA PHE A 143 -4.96 11.29 4.62
C PHE A 143 -4.22 11.76 5.87
N LEU A 144 -4.28 10.96 6.93
CA LEU A 144 -3.38 11.06 8.08
C LEU A 144 -2.62 9.74 8.22
N GLY A 145 -1.31 9.83 8.27
CA GLY A 145 -0.45 8.66 8.41
C GLY A 145 0.96 9.02 8.86
N CYS A 146 1.85 8.04 8.83
CA CYS A 146 3.28 8.24 9.08
C CYS A 146 4.13 7.50 8.06
N GLN A 147 5.26 8.10 7.70
CA GLN A 147 6.24 7.47 6.84
C GLN A 147 6.90 6.31 7.59
N PHE A 148 7.19 5.22 6.89
CA PHE A 148 8.03 4.13 7.40
C PHE A 148 8.93 3.61 6.28
N ASP A 149 10.00 2.92 6.66
CA ASP A 149 10.82 2.17 5.72
C ASP A 149 10.52 0.67 5.91
N PRO A 150 9.96 -0.02 4.89
CA PRO A 150 9.62 -1.43 5.00
C PRO A 150 10.85 -2.34 5.19
N CYS A 151 12.05 -1.80 4.94
CA CYS A 151 13.30 -2.53 5.04
C CYS A 151 14.14 -2.11 6.26
N GLU A 152 13.63 -1.22 7.12
CA GLU A 152 14.26 -0.85 8.38
C GLU A 152 14.51 -2.07 9.29
N SER A 153 13.65 -3.09 9.21
CA SER A 153 13.78 -4.32 10.00
C SER A 153 14.69 -5.37 9.40
N CYS A 154 15.24 -5.18 8.19
CA CYS A 154 16.11 -6.18 7.59
C CYS A 154 17.47 -6.18 8.29
N ASP A 155 17.85 -7.32 8.87
CA ASP A 155 19.20 -7.52 9.38
C ASP A 155 20.15 -7.70 8.19
N SER A 156 20.93 -6.67 7.89
CA SER A 156 21.91 -6.67 6.80
C SER A 156 22.96 -7.79 6.86
N ALA A 157 23.15 -8.45 8.01
CA ALA A 157 24.06 -9.58 8.12
C ALA A 157 23.50 -10.87 7.52
N VAL A 158 22.17 -11.04 7.51
CA VAL A 158 21.49 -12.31 7.17
C VAL A 158 20.33 -12.14 6.18
N SER A 159 19.98 -10.90 5.84
CA SER A 159 18.88 -10.58 4.95
C SER A 159 19.15 -9.31 4.15
N TYR A 160 18.42 -9.12 3.07
CA TYR A 160 18.47 -7.93 2.23
C TYR A 160 17.06 -7.51 1.80
N CYS A 161 16.88 -6.24 1.49
CA CYS A 161 15.62 -5.69 1.00
C CYS A 161 15.42 -6.00 -0.48
N ASN A 162 14.28 -6.56 -0.87
CA ASN A 162 13.95 -6.71 -2.28
C ASN A 162 13.29 -5.44 -2.85
N GLU A 163 14.08 -4.40 -3.07
CA GLU A 163 13.63 -3.06 -3.53
C GLU A 163 13.01 -3.03 -4.94
N THR A 164 13.18 -4.11 -5.73
CA THR A 164 12.72 -4.13 -7.13
C THR A 164 11.32 -4.69 -7.32
N THR A 165 10.80 -5.43 -6.33
CA THR A 165 9.54 -6.17 -6.50
C THR A 165 8.60 -6.02 -5.30
N SER A 166 9.04 -6.46 -4.13
CA SER A 166 8.17 -6.62 -2.96
C SER A 166 8.49 -5.69 -1.80
N TRP A 167 9.70 -5.09 -1.77
CA TRP A 167 10.17 -4.28 -0.64
C TRP A 167 10.07 -5.02 0.69
N THR A 168 10.28 -6.33 0.66
CA THR A 168 10.29 -7.20 1.84
C THR A 168 11.68 -7.76 2.05
N CYS A 169 12.03 -8.03 3.32
CA CYS A 169 13.27 -8.69 3.66
C CYS A 169 13.29 -10.11 3.06
N LYS A 170 14.34 -10.40 2.30
CA LYS A 170 14.67 -11.72 1.78
C LYS A 170 15.94 -12.20 2.46
N CYS A 171 15.99 -13.49 2.77
CA CYS A 171 17.17 -14.06 3.40
C CYS A 171 18.32 -14.17 2.40
N SER A 172 19.53 -13.96 2.90
CA SER A 172 20.75 -14.18 2.14
C SER A 172 20.89 -15.64 1.72
N GLU A 173 21.80 -15.92 0.79
CA GLU A 173 22.08 -17.26 0.31
C GLU A 173 22.39 -18.23 1.46
N GLY A 174 21.84 -19.45 1.39
CA GLY A 174 21.95 -20.48 2.44
C GLY A 174 21.02 -20.30 3.64
N LEU A 175 20.22 -19.24 3.67
CA LEU A 175 19.24 -18.97 4.73
C LEU A 175 17.81 -19.05 4.21
N GLU A 176 16.87 -19.31 5.10
CA GLU A 176 15.43 -19.30 4.82
C GLU A 176 14.65 -18.51 5.87
N MET A 177 13.53 -17.94 5.45
CA MET A 177 12.66 -17.16 6.33
C MET A 177 11.82 -18.12 7.17
N ASP A 178 12.01 -18.10 8.49
CA ASP A 178 11.24 -18.88 9.45
C ASP A 178 10.80 -17.99 10.61
N ASP A 179 9.49 -17.80 10.73
CA ASP A 179 8.83 -16.91 11.71
C ASP A 179 9.41 -15.49 11.74
N GLY A 180 9.62 -14.92 10.56
CA GLY A 180 10.17 -13.56 10.39
C GLY A 180 11.68 -13.43 10.64
N VAL A 181 12.38 -14.55 10.86
CA VAL A 181 13.84 -14.57 11.08
C VAL A 181 14.51 -15.44 10.02
N CYS A 182 15.62 -14.96 9.46
CA CYS A 182 16.44 -15.76 8.57
C CYS A 182 17.24 -16.79 9.37
N LYS A 183 17.01 -18.08 9.10
CA LYS A 183 17.68 -19.20 9.75
C LYS A 183 18.46 -20.02 8.73
N ASP A 184 19.51 -20.69 9.18
CA ASP A 184 20.31 -21.58 8.34
C ASP A 184 19.45 -22.74 7.83
N LYS A 185 19.36 -22.89 6.49
CA LYS A 185 18.60 -23.99 5.85
C LYS A 185 19.10 -25.36 6.31
N CYS A 186 20.40 -25.48 6.56
CA CYS A 186 21.04 -26.71 7.00
C CYS A 186 20.71 -27.06 8.46
N ARG A 187 20.08 -26.16 9.24
CA ARG A 187 19.68 -26.44 10.63
C ARG A 187 18.66 -27.58 10.72
N SER A 188 17.89 -27.80 9.66
CA SER A 188 16.92 -28.89 9.57
C SER A 188 17.57 -30.28 9.40
N CYS A 189 18.85 -30.33 9.00
CA CYS A 189 19.57 -31.59 8.77
C CYS A 189 19.91 -32.29 10.09
N ASN A 190 19.85 -33.62 10.09
CA ASN A 190 20.17 -34.48 11.23
C ASN A 190 21.39 -35.38 10.94
N ALA A 191 21.73 -36.27 11.89
CA ALA A 191 22.92 -37.12 11.82
C ALA A 191 22.98 -38.07 10.61
N SER A 192 21.85 -38.40 9.97
CA SER A 192 21.77 -39.27 8.80
C SER A 192 21.77 -38.50 7.47
N THR A 193 21.93 -37.17 7.52
CA THR A 193 21.92 -36.29 6.35
C THR A 193 23.13 -35.36 6.36
N TYR A 194 23.59 -34.94 5.19
CA TYR A 194 24.48 -33.80 5.02
C TYR A 194 23.76 -32.69 4.27
N CYS A 195 24.14 -31.43 4.54
CA CYS A 195 23.59 -30.30 3.81
C CYS A 195 24.40 -30.06 2.53
N ASP A 196 23.75 -30.14 1.37
CA ASP A 196 24.41 -29.84 0.10
C ASP A 196 24.44 -28.33 -0.14
N LYS A 197 25.55 -27.70 0.26
CA LYS A 197 25.79 -26.26 0.07
C LYS A 197 26.12 -25.86 -1.37
N THR A 198 26.26 -26.83 -2.28
CA THR A 198 26.60 -26.56 -3.68
C THR A 198 25.38 -26.47 -4.58
N THR A 199 24.21 -26.88 -4.08
CA THR A 199 22.94 -26.88 -4.81
C THR A 199 21.90 -25.99 -4.10
N ASP A 200 20.79 -26.55 -3.65
CA ASP A 200 19.65 -25.83 -3.08
C ASP A 200 19.66 -25.78 -1.54
N TRP A 201 20.76 -26.22 -0.92
CA TRP A 201 20.96 -26.28 0.53
C TRP A 201 20.03 -27.28 1.21
N ASN A 202 19.57 -28.30 0.47
CA ASN A 202 18.76 -29.38 1.00
C ASN A 202 19.59 -30.42 1.75
N CYS A 203 18.93 -31.04 2.73
CA CYS A 203 19.49 -32.18 3.45
C CYS A 203 19.41 -33.43 2.56
N THR A 204 20.57 -33.96 2.19
CA THR A 204 20.72 -35.17 1.40
C THR A 204 21.19 -36.31 2.29
N CYS A 205 20.70 -37.53 2.06
CA CYS A 205 21.15 -38.70 2.83
C CYS A 205 22.66 -38.92 2.66
N ILE A 206 23.33 -39.26 3.76
CA ILE A 206 24.74 -39.70 3.70
C ILE A 206 24.85 -41.03 2.94
N GLU A 207 26.05 -41.33 2.44
CA GLU A 207 26.29 -42.55 1.66
C GLU A 207 25.86 -43.82 2.41
N GLY A 208 25.08 -44.68 1.74
CA GLY A 208 24.53 -45.90 2.32
C GLY A 208 23.11 -45.78 2.89
N TYR A 209 22.52 -44.58 2.87
CA TYR A 209 21.12 -44.34 3.27
C TYR A 209 20.28 -43.85 2.08
N GLU A 210 18.98 -44.18 2.07
CA GLU A 210 18.02 -43.71 1.08
C GLU A 210 16.89 -42.91 1.73
N MET A 211 16.38 -41.90 1.03
CA MET A 211 15.28 -41.07 1.52
C MET A 211 13.95 -41.83 1.41
N ASP A 212 13.32 -42.14 2.54
CA ASP A 212 12.02 -42.79 2.64
C ASP A 212 11.12 -42.02 3.62
N ASP A 213 9.99 -41.50 3.11
CA ASP A 213 9.02 -40.68 3.85
C ASP A 213 9.64 -39.49 4.63
N GLY A 214 10.60 -38.80 4.00
CA GLY A 214 11.28 -37.65 4.60
C GLY A 214 12.34 -38.00 5.65
N GLN A 215 12.73 -39.28 5.77
CA GLN A 215 13.84 -39.73 6.62
C GLN A 215 14.81 -40.61 5.85
N CYS A 216 16.10 -40.48 6.14
CA CYS A 216 17.13 -41.36 5.60
C CYS A 216 17.15 -42.68 6.37
N LYS A 217 16.96 -43.79 5.65
CA LYS A 217 16.94 -45.16 6.20
C LYS A 217 18.01 -46.05 5.57
#